data_AF-A0A9D5D1V8-F1
#
_entry.id   AF-A0A9D5D1V8-F1
#
_cell.length_a   1.000
_cell.length_b   1.000
_cell.length_c   1.000
_cell.angle_alpha   90.00
_cell.angle_beta   90.00
_cell.angle_gamma   90.00
#
_symmetry.space_group_name_H-M   'P 1'
#
loop_
_entity.id
_entity.type
_entity.pdbx_description
1 polymer ?
#
loop_
_entity_poly.entity_id
_entity_poly.type
_entity_poly.pdbx_seq_one_letter_code
_entity_poly.pdbx_strand_id
1 'polypeptide(L)'
;MDLQRAGPHLILWFGSAKKWVSGPLLDVSGFTNTPELSTLNGFTYWYNYSMDEVYYMFGPQNPKSLSRWTANQFGKVERLLWNESISTWNLVLNLPKSQCDEYSQCGPYGLCDLNSSPICSCLRGFRPKTQQEWDQRDLSSGCVRLTALDCKNRTVGFMTVTHTSLPDTAMATCFHTTISLDECRQKCLTNCSCTGYASADIYGRGCIIWVSELVGVGTVSYGRREVYVRLASADLASIAHHQHEKDIRGDDELELPQLQWSTVMAATGNFAAENILGKGGFGPVYKGKLEGKEIAVKRLSRNSTQGVDEFKNEVILIAKLQHRNLVKAFFGYCIQGEERMLIYEYMPNGSLDAFLFAGKIDLYVRLAVADLVQVIIEAAQNNSSIRKENCKWTRDTITPATPLVDGETLVSAGGSFVLGFFTPANSHNRYVGLWFNQISVQTIVWVANRQHPVPDTTGTLKLTSDGNLIITNRNSTIFWSSATSGVTTPVAKFLGNGNLVVTEASTITNGSFAWQSFDHPTDSLLPGMKLGVDLRTGLNRNLTAWKSESDPSPGDYVLSVDIRGDPQITAWAGTARKWRSGPWNGEAFTGAPEMKTFRW
;
A
#
# COMPACT_ATOMS: atom_id res chain seq x y z
N MET A 1 29.35 5.31 -28.30
CA MET A 1 29.28 3.85 -28.57
C MET A 1 28.62 3.29 -27.33
N ASP A 2 27.34 3.58 -27.15
CA ASP A 2 26.68 3.50 -25.84
C ASP A 2 25.49 2.55 -25.95
N LEU A 3 25.81 1.26 -26.07
CA LEU A 3 24.86 0.18 -25.89
C LEU A 3 24.75 -0.06 -24.38
N GLN A 4 23.86 0.67 -23.70
CA GLN A 4 23.48 0.31 -22.34
C GLN A 4 22.36 -0.72 -22.39
N ARG A 5 22.48 -1.77 -21.56
CA ARG A 5 21.39 -2.75 -21.36
C ARG A 5 20.14 -2.00 -20.88
N ALA A 6 18.96 -2.56 -21.14
CA ALA A 6 17.70 -1.99 -20.67
C ALA A 6 17.76 -1.65 -19.16
N GLY A 7 17.11 -0.55 -18.77
CA GLY A 7 17.06 -0.12 -17.38
C GLY A 7 16.57 -1.24 -16.44
N PRO A 8 16.96 -1.22 -15.16
CA PRO A 8 16.64 -2.27 -14.20
C PRO A 8 15.14 -2.46 -14.05
N HIS A 9 14.78 -3.70 -13.79
CA HIS A 9 13.42 -4.16 -13.54
C HIS A 9 13.40 -5.05 -12.30
N LEU A 10 12.26 -5.11 -11.65
CA LEU A 10 11.99 -6.05 -10.56
C LEU A 10 11.46 -7.36 -11.17
N ILE A 11 11.93 -8.48 -10.62
CA ILE A 11 11.53 -9.82 -11.06
C ILE A 11 11.13 -10.62 -9.84
N LEU A 12 9.99 -11.29 -9.93
CA LEU A 12 9.58 -12.29 -8.95
C LEU A 12 9.97 -13.68 -9.45
N TRP A 13 10.74 -14.39 -8.64
CA TRP A 13 11.22 -15.74 -8.95
C TRP A 13 10.57 -16.78 -8.04
N PHE A 14 10.29 -17.95 -8.60
CA PHE A 14 9.97 -19.16 -7.84
C PHE A 14 10.99 -20.24 -8.20
N GLY A 15 12.00 -20.42 -7.34
CA GLY A 15 13.20 -21.17 -7.71
C GLY A 15 13.91 -20.52 -8.90
N SER A 16 14.07 -21.25 -10.00
CA SER A 16 14.65 -20.77 -11.27
C SER A 16 13.62 -20.23 -12.27
N ALA A 17 12.31 -20.33 -11.97
CA ALA A 17 11.26 -19.88 -12.87
C ALA A 17 10.91 -18.41 -12.60
N LYS A 18 10.93 -17.57 -13.63
CA LYS A 18 10.36 -16.22 -13.57
C LYS A 18 8.84 -16.33 -13.47
N LYS A 19 8.24 -15.60 -12.53
CA LYS A 19 6.79 -15.56 -12.30
C LYS A 19 6.15 -14.22 -12.66
N TRP A 20 6.91 -13.14 -12.55
CA TRP A 20 6.43 -11.79 -12.88
C TRP A 20 7.61 -10.85 -13.13
N VAL A 21 7.38 -9.83 -13.95
CA VAL A 21 8.35 -8.77 -14.26
C VAL A 21 7.68 -7.40 -14.22
N SER A 22 8.31 -6.42 -13.59
CA SER A 22 7.80 -5.04 -13.53
C SER A 22 7.90 -4.29 -14.86
N GLY A 23 8.70 -4.81 -15.80
CA GLY A 23 9.26 -4.04 -16.91
C GLY A 23 10.31 -3.03 -16.45
N PRO A 24 11.09 -2.43 -17.37
CA PRO A 24 12.15 -1.48 -17.03
C PRO A 24 11.61 -0.26 -16.28
N LEU A 25 12.45 0.35 -15.45
CA LEU A 25 12.17 1.64 -14.84
C LEU A 25 12.56 2.79 -15.77
N LEU A 26 11.67 3.77 -15.91
CA LEU A 26 11.88 4.96 -16.73
C LEU A 26 11.75 6.20 -15.86
N ASP A 27 12.91 6.79 -15.53
CA ASP A 27 13.21 8.09 -14.89
C ASP A 27 12.11 8.77 -14.06
N VAL A 28 10.97 9.13 -14.67
CA VAL A 28 9.88 9.92 -14.05
C VAL A 28 8.51 9.26 -14.04
N SER A 29 8.33 8.09 -14.68
CA SER A 29 7.01 7.47 -14.88
C SER A 29 6.78 6.17 -14.12
N GLY A 30 7.79 5.68 -13.40
CA GLY A 30 7.72 4.39 -12.71
C GLY A 30 8.05 3.21 -13.61
N PHE A 31 7.76 2.00 -13.10
CA PHE A 31 8.01 0.76 -13.84
C PHE A 31 6.98 0.58 -14.96
N THR A 32 7.47 0.24 -16.15
CA THR A 32 6.67 0.29 -17.38
C THR A 32 5.41 -0.58 -17.39
N ASN A 33 5.48 -1.79 -16.83
CA ASN A 33 4.35 -2.71 -16.77
C ASN A 33 3.63 -2.65 -15.43
N THR A 34 4.11 -1.84 -14.49
CA THR A 34 3.52 -1.71 -13.15
C THR A 34 3.75 -0.30 -12.60
N PRO A 35 3.08 0.72 -13.18
CA PRO A 35 3.24 2.11 -12.75
C PRO A 35 2.77 2.31 -11.30
N GLU A 36 1.90 1.43 -10.78
CA GLU A 36 1.36 1.52 -9.42
C GLU A 36 2.39 1.33 -8.31
N LEU A 37 3.58 0.84 -8.67
CA LEU A 37 4.70 0.79 -7.74
C LEU A 37 5.11 2.21 -7.28
N SER A 38 4.89 3.23 -8.12
CA SER A 38 5.32 4.61 -7.87
C SER A 38 4.18 5.63 -7.79
N THR A 39 2.92 5.22 -7.65
CA THR A 39 1.77 6.14 -7.69
C THR A 39 0.91 6.17 -6.42
N LEU A 40 1.26 5.41 -5.37
CA LEU A 40 0.49 5.49 -4.12
C LEU A 40 0.71 6.87 -3.48
N ASN A 41 -0.39 7.62 -3.34
CA ASN A 41 -0.43 8.95 -2.73
C ASN A 41 0.08 8.93 -1.28
N GLY A 42 0.76 10.00 -0.87
CA GLY A 42 1.34 10.12 0.47
C GLY A 42 2.68 9.40 0.64
N PHE A 43 3.27 8.88 -0.44
CA PHE A 43 4.61 8.29 -0.45
C PHE A 43 5.45 8.90 -1.57
N THR A 44 6.74 9.06 -1.27
CA THR A 44 7.78 9.46 -2.22
C THR A 44 8.58 8.22 -2.62
N TYR A 45 9.01 8.18 -3.87
CA TYR A 45 9.74 7.08 -4.46
C TYR A 45 11.09 7.59 -4.93
N TRP A 46 12.14 6.84 -4.62
CA TRP A 46 13.47 7.11 -5.12
C TRP A 46 14.00 5.90 -5.84
N TYR A 47 14.75 6.19 -6.88
CA TYR A 47 15.43 5.22 -7.67
C TYR A 47 16.82 5.73 -7.96
N ASN A 48 17.79 4.85 -7.78
CA ASN A 48 19.17 5.13 -8.12
C ASN A 48 19.63 4.15 -9.20
N TYR A 49 20.33 4.68 -10.20
CA TYR A 49 20.99 3.93 -11.25
C TYR A 49 22.36 4.53 -11.49
N SER A 50 23.33 4.10 -10.69
CA SER A 50 24.72 4.52 -10.80
C SER A 50 25.63 3.31 -10.98
N MET A 51 26.92 3.59 -11.21
CA MET A 51 27.95 2.56 -11.22
C MET A 51 28.24 1.99 -9.82
N ASP A 52 27.87 2.72 -8.76
CA ASP A 52 28.10 2.34 -7.37
C ASP A 52 26.95 1.48 -6.82
N GLU A 53 25.71 1.82 -7.18
CA GLU A 53 24.52 1.14 -6.67
C GLU A 53 23.30 1.32 -7.58
N VAL A 54 22.46 0.28 -7.64
CA VAL A 54 21.17 0.30 -8.32
C VAL A 54 20.10 -0.13 -7.32
N TYR A 55 19.21 0.77 -6.91
CA TYR A 55 18.16 0.46 -5.94
C TYR A 55 16.85 1.16 -6.25
N TYR A 56 15.76 0.58 -5.75
CA TYR A 56 14.46 1.21 -5.63
C TYR A 56 14.11 1.32 -4.14
N MET A 57 13.66 2.49 -3.70
CA MET A 57 13.19 2.72 -2.34
C MET A 57 11.96 3.61 -2.33
N PHE A 58 11.16 3.52 -1.28
CA PHE A 58 10.00 4.37 -1.08
C PHE A 58 9.93 4.79 0.39
N GLY A 59 9.31 5.93 0.65
CA GLY A 59 9.19 6.46 2.00
C GLY A 59 7.94 7.33 2.12
N PRO A 60 7.31 7.36 3.30
CA PRO A 60 6.09 8.13 3.47
C PRO A 60 6.37 9.63 3.49
N GLN A 61 5.48 10.43 2.92
CA GLN A 61 5.52 11.89 3.03
C GLN A 61 5.10 12.33 4.44
N ASN A 62 4.16 11.62 5.05
CA ASN A 62 3.81 11.77 6.47
C ASN A 62 4.52 10.66 7.26
N PRO A 63 5.43 10.97 8.21
CA PRO A 63 6.16 9.97 8.98
C PRO A 63 5.28 8.95 9.73
N LYS A 64 4.00 9.25 9.97
CA LYS A 64 3.04 8.34 10.59
C LYS A 64 2.43 7.31 9.63
N SER A 65 2.51 7.53 8.32
CA SER A 65 1.95 6.61 7.32
C SER A 65 2.81 5.36 7.23
N LEU A 66 2.23 4.22 7.63
CA LEU A 66 2.91 2.92 7.60
C LEU A 66 2.53 2.15 6.33
N SER A 67 3.53 1.79 5.53
CA SER A 67 3.37 0.87 4.40
C SER A 67 4.56 -0.07 4.30
N ARG A 68 4.32 -1.32 3.92
CA ARG A 68 5.35 -2.33 3.70
C ARG A 68 5.08 -3.15 2.45
N TRP A 69 6.13 -3.71 1.89
CA TRP A 69 6.05 -4.74 0.87
C TRP A 69 6.41 -6.09 1.49
N THR A 70 5.74 -7.15 1.07
CA THR A 70 5.98 -8.49 1.60
C THR A 70 5.79 -9.52 0.52
N ALA A 71 6.82 -10.33 0.29
CA ALA A 71 6.68 -11.58 -0.44
C ALA A 71 6.09 -12.62 0.51
N ASN A 72 4.89 -13.12 0.22
CA ASN A 72 4.22 -14.10 1.06
C ASN A 72 4.60 -15.54 0.64
N GLN A 73 4.21 -16.51 1.47
CA GLN A 73 4.48 -17.94 1.26
C GLN A 73 3.82 -18.53 -0.01
N PHE A 74 2.88 -17.81 -0.62
CA PHE A 74 2.23 -18.22 -1.86
C PHE A 74 2.95 -17.70 -3.11
N GLY A 75 4.10 -17.04 -2.95
CA GLY A 75 4.86 -16.48 -4.06
C GLY A 75 4.19 -15.25 -4.67
N LYS A 76 3.45 -14.48 -3.88
CA LYS A 76 2.90 -13.17 -4.27
C LYS A 76 3.62 -12.05 -3.55
N VAL A 77 3.69 -10.89 -4.18
CA VAL A 77 4.24 -9.66 -3.57
C VAL A 77 3.09 -8.71 -3.27
N GLU A 78 2.92 -8.41 -1.99
CA GLU A 78 1.84 -7.57 -1.49
C GLU A 78 2.40 -6.25 -0.96
N ARG A 79 1.81 -5.13 -1.37
CA ARG A 79 1.98 -3.84 -0.70
C ARG A 79 0.81 -3.61 0.23
N LEU A 80 1.13 -3.45 1.49
CA LEU A 80 0.17 -3.26 2.57
C LEU A 80 0.28 -1.82 3.05
N LEU A 81 -0.86 -1.17 3.28
CA LEU A 81 -0.98 0.15 3.90
C LEU A 81 -1.77 0.01 5.18
N TRP A 82 -1.25 0.55 6.27
CA TRP A 82 -1.94 0.51 7.55
C TRP A 82 -3.15 1.43 7.51
N ASN A 83 -4.34 0.88 7.79
CA ASN A 83 -5.54 1.66 7.98
C ASN A 83 -5.80 1.82 9.47
N GLU A 84 -5.58 3.03 9.97
CA GLU A 84 -5.76 3.36 11.38
C GLU A 84 -7.23 3.23 11.83
N SER A 85 -8.20 3.59 10.97
CA SER A 85 -9.62 3.61 11.33
C SER A 85 -10.20 2.23 11.63
N ILE A 86 -9.65 1.19 11.03
CA ILE A 86 -10.08 -0.21 11.22
C ILE A 86 -8.95 -1.13 11.72
N SER A 87 -7.80 -0.54 12.07
CA SER A 87 -6.63 -1.22 12.66
C SER A 87 -6.20 -2.49 11.91
N THR A 88 -6.18 -2.43 10.58
CA THR A 88 -5.77 -3.56 9.74
C THR A 88 -4.86 -3.12 8.60
N TRP A 89 -4.11 -4.07 8.06
CA TRP A 89 -3.33 -3.88 6.85
C TRP A 89 -4.25 -3.99 5.64
N ASN A 90 -4.50 -2.86 5.00
CA ASN A 90 -5.19 -2.84 3.72
C ASN A 90 -4.24 -3.26 2.61
N LEU A 91 -4.66 -4.25 1.82
CA LEU A 91 -3.97 -4.64 0.61
C LEU A 91 -4.17 -3.56 -0.45
N VAL A 92 -3.08 -2.88 -0.82
CA VAL A 92 -3.09 -1.80 -1.82
C VAL A 92 -2.54 -2.27 -3.15
N LEU A 93 -1.62 -3.24 -3.12
CA LEU A 93 -1.08 -3.87 -4.31
C LEU A 93 -0.90 -5.35 -4.06
N ASN A 94 -1.20 -6.17 -5.06
CA ASN A 94 -0.93 -7.60 -5.06
C ASN A 94 -0.36 -7.98 -6.42
N LEU A 95 0.83 -8.57 -6.46
CA LEU A 95 1.52 -8.95 -7.68
C LEU A 95 1.78 -10.47 -7.71
N PRO A 96 1.52 -11.16 -8.83
CA PRO A 96 0.83 -10.68 -10.04
C PRO A 96 -0.65 -10.33 -9.77
N LYS A 97 -1.22 -9.32 -10.44
CA LYS A 97 -2.63 -8.89 -10.20
C LYS A 97 -3.63 -9.74 -10.97
N SER A 98 -3.19 -10.28 -12.10
CA SER A 98 -4.02 -10.97 -13.07
C SER A 98 -3.25 -12.12 -13.72
N GLN A 99 -3.95 -12.97 -14.47
CA GLN A 99 -3.32 -14.04 -15.24
C GLN A 99 -2.39 -13.49 -16.34
N CYS A 100 -2.69 -12.31 -16.90
CA CYS A 100 -1.83 -11.68 -17.91
C CYS A 100 -0.59 -10.99 -17.34
N ASP A 101 -0.55 -10.79 -16.02
CA ASP A 101 0.64 -10.32 -15.32
C ASP A 101 1.63 -11.47 -15.07
N GLU A 102 1.18 -12.73 -15.13
CA GLU A 102 2.06 -13.88 -15.00
C GLU A 102 3.04 -13.95 -16.18
N TYR A 103 4.31 -14.22 -15.86
CA TYR A 103 5.36 -14.24 -16.85
C TYR A 103 5.11 -15.33 -17.90
N SER A 104 5.07 -14.93 -19.16
CA SER A 104 4.94 -15.82 -20.32
C SER A 104 3.62 -16.61 -20.41
N GLN A 105 2.50 -16.06 -19.90
CA GLN A 105 1.20 -16.73 -19.91
C GLN A 105 0.73 -17.22 -21.30
N CYS A 106 0.95 -16.43 -22.36
CA CYS A 106 0.56 -16.77 -23.73
C CYS A 106 1.74 -17.21 -24.62
N GLY A 107 2.92 -17.44 -24.03
CA GLY A 107 4.13 -17.78 -24.76
C GLY A 107 4.66 -16.68 -25.69
N PRO A 108 5.72 -16.98 -26.47
CA PRO A 108 6.30 -16.06 -27.44
C PRO A 108 5.30 -15.61 -28.51
N TYR A 109 5.27 -14.30 -28.80
CA TYR A 109 4.37 -13.67 -29.79
C TYR A 109 2.87 -13.90 -29.55
N GLY A 110 2.49 -14.39 -28.36
CA GLY A 110 1.12 -14.43 -27.89
C GLY A 110 0.72 -13.09 -27.26
N LEU A 111 -0.54 -12.71 -27.45
CA LEU A 111 -1.21 -11.59 -26.84
C LEU A 111 -2.15 -12.09 -25.74
N CYS A 112 -1.93 -11.60 -24.52
CA CYS A 112 -2.82 -11.86 -23.39
C CYS A 112 -3.86 -10.76 -23.24
N ASP A 113 -5.15 -11.10 -23.24
CA ASP A 113 -6.25 -10.17 -23.02
C ASP A 113 -7.30 -10.77 -22.09
N LEU A 114 -7.45 -10.15 -20.91
CA LEU A 114 -8.41 -10.60 -19.89
C LEU A 114 -9.87 -10.47 -20.34
N ASN A 115 -10.16 -9.62 -21.33
CA ASN A 115 -11.50 -9.43 -21.87
C ASN A 115 -11.83 -10.41 -23.00
N SER A 116 -10.83 -11.15 -23.49
CA SER A 116 -10.98 -12.11 -24.58
C SER A 116 -11.21 -13.52 -24.04
N SER A 117 -11.98 -14.31 -24.79
CA SER A 117 -12.16 -15.75 -24.55
C SER A 117 -11.86 -16.50 -25.85
N PRO A 118 -10.75 -17.25 -25.96
CA PRO A 118 -9.73 -17.50 -24.93
C PRO A 118 -8.86 -16.27 -24.61
N ILE A 119 -8.30 -16.23 -23.39
CA ILE A 119 -7.47 -15.12 -22.87
C ILE A 119 -6.21 -14.91 -23.73
N CYS A 120 -5.71 -15.97 -24.37
CA CYS A 120 -4.52 -15.91 -25.21
C CYS A 120 -4.89 -16.04 -26.68
N SER A 121 -4.35 -15.14 -27.49
CA SER A 121 -4.44 -15.17 -28.95
C SER A 121 -3.07 -14.90 -29.57
N CYS A 122 -2.83 -15.33 -30.80
CA CYS A 122 -1.63 -14.92 -31.51
C CYS A 122 -1.74 -13.46 -31.96
N LEU A 123 -0.63 -12.73 -31.93
CA LEU A 123 -0.55 -11.42 -32.59
C LEU A 123 -1.00 -11.53 -34.06
N ARG A 124 -1.62 -10.48 -34.60
CA ARG A 124 -2.02 -10.50 -36.02
C ARG A 124 -0.80 -10.68 -36.90
N GLY A 125 -0.90 -11.51 -37.95
CA GLY A 125 0.25 -11.92 -38.75
C GLY A 125 1.03 -13.11 -38.17
N PHE A 126 0.56 -13.72 -37.08
CA PHE A 126 1.11 -14.92 -36.47
C PHE A 126 0.06 -16.03 -36.36
N ARG A 127 0.52 -17.26 -36.23
CA ARG A 127 -0.29 -18.47 -35.97
C ARG A 127 0.35 -19.32 -34.87
N PRO A 128 -0.40 -20.21 -34.21
CA PRO A 128 0.17 -21.13 -33.24
C PRO A 128 1.31 -21.93 -33.86
N LYS A 129 2.40 -22.13 -33.10
CA LYS A 129 3.52 -22.96 -33.55
C LYS A 129 3.09 -24.40 -33.76
N THR A 130 2.29 -24.91 -32.83
CA THR A 130 1.67 -26.23 -32.87
C THR A 130 0.18 -26.08 -32.57
N GLN A 131 -0.69 -26.37 -33.55
CA GLN A 131 -2.14 -26.21 -33.36
C GLN A 131 -2.68 -27.18 -32.30
N GLN A 132 -2.14 -28.41 -32.26
CA GLN A 132 -2.55 -29.43 -31.30
C GLN A 132 -2.30 -29.02 -29.83
N GLU A 133 -1.11 -28.46 -29.53
CA GLU A 133 -0.78 -27.94 -28.19
C GLU A 133 -1.69 -26.76 -27.84
N TRP A 134 -1.93 -25.87 -28.81
CA TRP A 134 -2.79 -24.69 -28.65
C TRP A 134 -4.23 -25.06 -28.33
N ASP A 135 -4.79 -26.06 -29.02
CA ASP A 135 -6.15 -26.58 -28.79
C ASP A 135 -6.26 -27.27 -27.42
N GLN A 136 -5.15 -27.84 -26.93
CA GLN A 136 -5.03 -28.44 -25.59
C GLN A 136 -4.71 -27.41 -24.49
N ARG A 137 -4.62 -26.11 -24.82
CA ARG A 137 -4.24 -25.01 -23.92
C ARG A 137 -2.81 -25.08 -23.39
N ASP A 138 -1.91 -25.82 -24.05
CA ASP A 138 -0.48 -25.66 -23.85
C ASP A 138 0.02 -24.54 -24.78
N LEU A 139 0.30 -23.38 -24.17
CA LEU A 139 0.69 -22.15 -24.87
C LEU A 139 2.21 -21.91 -24.80
N SER A 140 2.97 -22.86 -24.24
CA SER A 140 4.41 -22.70 -24.00
C SER A 140 5.21 -22.49 -25.30
N SER A 141 4.80 -23.15 -26.37
CA SER A 141 5.38 -23.03 -27.72
C SER A 141 5.10 -21.69 -28.42
N GLY A 142 4.11 -20.93 -27.94
CA GLY A 142 3.72 -19.63 -28.48
C GLY A 142 3.30 -19.65 -29.95
N CYS A 143 3.55 -18.52 -30.62
CA CYS A 143 3.15 -18.26 -32.00
C CYS A 143 4.37 -18.05 -32.90
N VAL A 144 4.19 -18.33 -34.18
CA VAL A 144 5.17 -18.10 -35.25
C VAL A 144 4.56 -17.22 -36.33
N ARG A 145 5.41 -16.47 -37.04
CA ARG A 145 4.94 -15.62 -38.15
C ARG A 145 4.28 -16.47 -39.23
N LEU A 146 3.25 -15.90 -39.88
CA LEU A 146 2.65 -16.49 -41.06
C LEU A 146 3.66 -16.53 -42.21
N THR A 147 4.30 -15.38 -42.46
CA THR A 147 5.28 -15.21 -43.54
C THR A 147 6.68 -14.96 -42.98
N ALA A 148 7.68 -15.64 -43.54
CA ALA A 148 9.08 -15.44 -43.16
C ALA A 148 9.56 -14.04 -43.56
N LEU A 149 10.43 -13.44 -42.73
CA LEU A 149 10.94 -12.09 -42.98
C LEU A 149 12.06 -12.12 -44.03
N ASP A 150 11.91 -11.32 -45.09
CA ASP A 150 12.97 -11.06 -46.05
C ASP A 150 13.60 -9.67 -45.80
N CYS A 151 14.65 -9.67 -44.97
CA CYS A 151 15.37 -8.44 -44.65
C CYS A 151 16.16 -7.88 -45.85
N LYS A 152 16.60 -8.74 -46.78
CA LYS A 152 17.51 -8.35 -47.87
C LYS A 152 16.80 -7.51 -48.93
N ASN A 153 15.57 -7.88 -49.28
CA ASN A 153 14.75 -7.17 -50.25
C ASN A 153 13.92 -6.02 -49.66
N ARG A 154 14.07 -5.75 -48.34
CA ARG A 154 13.36 -4.69 -47.60
C ARG A 154 11.83 -4.75 -47.68
N THR A 155 11.25 -5.92 -47.95
CA THR A 155 9.79 -6.16 -47.96
C THR A 155 9.28 -6.44 -46.55
N VAL A 156 9.61 -5.56 -45.61
CA VAL A 156 9.26 -5.67 -44.20
C VAL A 156 8.68 -4.34 -43.71
N GLY A 157 7.77 -4.44 -42.76
CA GLY A 157 7.24 -3.28 -42.06
C GLY A 157 6.96 -3.62 -40.61
N PHE A 158 6.18 -2.74 -39.96
CA PHE A 158 5.82 -2.91 -38.57
C PHE A 158 4.32 -2.81 -38.41
N MET A 159 3.77 -3.74 -37.66
CA MET A 159 2.42 -3.66 -37.15
C MET A 159 2.46 -3.02 -35.77
N THR A 160 1.57 -2.06 -35.55
CA THR A 160 1.38 -1.44 -34.25
C THR A 160 0.49 -2.33 -33.40
N VAL A 161 0.95 -2.65 -32.20
CA VAL A 161 0.17 -3.27 -31.14
C VAL A 161 -0.05 -2.19 -30.09
N THR A 162 -1.30 -1.77 -29.91
CA THR A 162 -1.69 -0.64 -29.04
C THR A 162 -2.19 -1.12 -27.69
N HIS A 163 -2.12 -0.25 -26.68
CA HIS A 163 -2.58 -0.53 -25.32
C HIS A 163 -1.93 -1.77 -24.70
N THR A 164 -0.61 -1.92 -24.83
CA THR A 164 0.08 -3.12 -24.33
C THR A 164 1.13 -2.88 -23.26
N SER A 165 1.34 -3.93 -22.45
CA SER A 165 2.58 -4.09 -21.70
C SER A 165 3.77 -4.20 -22.65
N LEU A 166 4.93 -3.71 -22.20
CA LEU A 166 6.17 -3.90 -22.95
C LEU A 166 6.67 -5.35 -22.78
N PRO A 167 7.14 -5.98 -23.87
CA PRO A 167 7.77 -7.30 -23.80
C PRO A 167 9.00 -7.31 -22.88
N ASP A 168 9.41 -8.49 -22.42
CA ASP A 168 10.61 -8.68 -21.59
C ASP A 168 11.82 -7.98 -22.22
N THR A 169 12.44 -7.09 -21.45
CA THR A 169 13.56 -6.26 -21.90
C THR A 169 14.93 -6.82 -21.51
N ALA A 170 14.99 -8.01 -20.90
CA ALA A 170 16.26 -8.63 -20.49
C ALA A 170 17.30 -8.71 -21.63
N MET A 171 16.83 -8.95 -22.86
CA MET A 171 17.65 -9.03 -24.08
C MET A 171 17.37 -7.87 -25.06
N ALA A 172 16.74 -6.79 -24.59
CA ALA A 172 16.49 -5.60 -25.38
C ALA A 172 17.63 -4.58 -25.24
N THR A 173 17.87 -3.84 -26.31
CA THR A 173 18.78 -2.69 -26.32
C THR A 173 17.98 -1.42 -26.06
N CYS A 174 18.41 -0.59 -25.11
CA CYS A 174 17.77 0.68 -24.82
C CYS A 174 18.71 1.85 -25.16
N PHE A 175 18.19 2.85 -25.84
CA PHE A 175 18.87 4.11 -26.12
C PHE A 175 18.20 5.23 -25.32
N HIS A 176 19.03 6.10 -24.71
CA HIS A 176 18.58 7.22 -23.87
C HIS A 176 17.68 8.22 -24.62
N THR A 177 17.09 9.15 -23.88
CA THR A 177 16.01 10.12 -24.22
C THR A 177 16.23 11.04 -25.45
N THR A 178 17.31 10.89 -26.21
CA THR A 178 17.64 11.75 -27.37
C THR A 178 17.18 11.19 -28.72
N ILE A 179 16.84 9.89 -28.80
CA ILE A 179 16.47 9.25 -30.07
C ILE A 179 14.96 9.37 -30.32
N SER A 180 14.57 9.77 -31.53
CA SER A 180 13.17 9.83 -31.95
C SER A 180 12.61 8.45 -32.31
N LEU A 181 11.29 8.30 -32.28
CA LEU A 181 10.64 7.05 -32.67
C LEU A 181 10.92 6.66 -34.13
N ASP A 182 11.04 7.64 -35.04
CA ASP A 182 11.39 7.40 -36.44
C ASP A 182 12.83 6.94 -36.60
N GLU A 183 13.77 7.50 -35.84
CA GLU A 183 15.15 7.00 -35.81
C GLU A 183 15.22 5.59 -35.22
N CYS A 184 14.40 5.31 -34.20
CA CYS A 184 14.27 3.96 -33.63
C CYS A 184 13.79 2.96 -34.68
N ARG A 185 12.77 3.34 -35.46
CA ARG A 185 12.27 2.56 -36.61
C ARG A 185 13.37 2.29 -37.63
N GLN A 186 14.14 3.29 -38.03
CA GLN A 186 15.24 3.12 -38.99
C GLN A 186 16.35 2.20 -38.46
N LYS A 187 16.70 2.31 -37.17
CA LYS A 187 17.66 1.41 -36.52
C LYS A 187 17.17 -0.04 -36.50
N CYS A 188 15.89 -0.25 -36.22
CA CYS A 188 15.31 -1.60 -36.26
C CYS A 188 15.22 -2.15 -37.71
N LEU A 189 14.91 -1.30 -38.70
CA LEU A 189 14.90 -1.73 -40.12
C LEU A 189 16.29 -2.19 -40.60
N THR A 190 17.33 -1.43 -40.24
CA THR A 190 18.72 -1.73 -40.64
C THR A 190 19.29 -2.94 -39.90
N ASN A 191 18.82 -3.23 -38.68
CA ASN A 191 19.19 -4.42 -37.93
C ASN A 191 18.28 -5.61 -38.30
N CYS A 192 18.76 -6.56 -39.11
CA CYS A 192 17.97 -7.73 -39.52
C CYS A 192 17.56 -8.67 -38.37
N SER A 193 18.25 -8.62 -37.23
CA SER A 193 17.87 -9.38 -36.04
C SER A 193 16.78 -8.70 -35.21
N CYS A 194 16.42 -7.44 -35.54
CA CYS A 194 15.36 -6.74 -34.83
C CYS A 194 14.01 -7.41 -35.05
N THR A 195 13.33 -7.75 -33.95
CA THR A 195 12.00 -8.36 -33.94
C THR A 195 10.88 -7.36 -33.65
N GLY A 196 11.21 -6.23 -33.03
CA GLY A 196 10.30 -5.11 -32.81
C GLY A 196 10.99 -3.95 -32.07
N TYR A 197 10.29 -2.83 -31.97
CA TYR A 197 10.76 -1.65 -31.23
C TYR A 197 9.61 -0.91 -30.53
N ALA A 198 9.95 -0.05 -29.57
CA ALA A 198 9.02 0.82 -28.86
C ALA A 198 9.74 2.08 -28.40
N SER A 199 8.98 3.10 -28.02
CA SER A 199 9.55 4.25 -27.33
C SER A 199 10.01 3.86 -25.92
N ALA A 200 11.10 4.49 -25.46
CA ALA A 200 11.59 4.29 -24.11
C ALA A 200 10.84 5.16 -23.08
N ASP A 201 10.03 6.16 -23.44
CA ASP A 201 9.22 6.92 -22.48
C ASP A 201 7.79 7.16 -22.99
N ILE A 202 6.93 7.67 -22.10
CA ILE A 202 5.52 7.96 -22.41
C ILE A 202 5.33 9.17 -23.35
N TYR A 203 6.38 9.96 -23.55
CA TYR A 203 6.39 11.14 -24.41
C TYR A 203 6.94 10.84 -25.81
N GLY A 204 7.24 9.57 -26.11
CA GLY A 204 7.77 9.17 -27.41
C GLY A 204 9.28 9.36 -27.58
N ARG A 205 10.02 9.56 -26.48
CA ARG A 205 11.48 9.79 -26.50
C ARG A 205 12.26 8.54 -26.09
N GLY A 206 13.45 8.40 -26.67
CA GLY A 206 14.29 7.22 -26.48
C GLY A 206 13.71 5.99 -27.19
N CYS A 207 14.50 4.92 -27.22
CA CYS A 207 14.25 3.79 -28.10
C CYS A 207 14.58 2.46 -27.44
N ILE A 208 13.63 1.51 -27.49
CA ILE A 208 13.82 0.13 -27.07
C ILE A 208 13.76 -0.76 -28.31
N ILE A 209 14.79 -1.58 -28.53
CA ILE A 209 14.88 -2.50 -29.67
C ILE A 209 15.06 -3.93 -29.14
N TRP A 210 14.16 -4.82 -29.56
CA TRP A 210 14.26 -6.25 -29.26
C TRP A 210 14.95 -7.00 -30.39
N VAL A 211 15.83 -7.94 -30.02
CA VAL A 211 16.51 -8.87 -30.95
C VAL A 211 16.21 -10.35 -30.67
N SER A 212 15.28 -10.60 -29.74
CA SER A 212 14.81 -11.93 -29.34
C SER A 212 13.30 -12.04 -29.55
N GLU A 213 12.74 -13.22 -29.28
CA GLU A 213 11.29 -13.41 -29.32
C GLU A 213 10.59 -12.49 -28.32
N LEU A 214 9.43 -11.94 -28.71
CA LEU A 214 8.68 -11.03 -27.86
C LEU A 214 7.84 -11.84 -26.89
N VAL A 215 8.13 -11.74 -25.60
CA VAL A 215 7.42 -12.47 -24.53
C VAL A 215 6.80 -11.47 -23.56
N GLY A 216 5.59 -11.74 -23.10
CA GLY A 216 4.90 -10.91 -22.10
C GLY A 216 4.13 -9.72 -22.71
N VAL A 217 3.64 -9.86 -23.94
CA VAL A 217 2.74 -8.88 -24.56
C VAL A 217 1.32 -9.13 -24.06
N GLY A 218 0.74 -8.17 -23.36
CA GLY A 218 -0.64 -8.23 -22.87
C GLY A 218 -1.34 -6.90 -23.04
N THR A 219 -2.67 -6.92 -23.14
CA THR A 219 -3.50 -5.72 -23.20
C THR A 219 -3.59 -5.09 -21.80
N VAL A 220 -3.43 -3.77 -21.72
CA VAL A 220 -3.56 -3.00 -20.49
C VAL A 220 -4.59 -1.90 -20.67
N SER A 221 -5.49 -1.74 -19.69
CA SER A 221 -6.55 -0.74 -19.73
C SER A 221 -6.04 0.70 -19.57
N TYR A 222 -4.79 0.88 -19.13
CA TYR A 222 -4.20 2.18 -18.81
C TYR A 222 -2.78 2.30 -19.35
N GLY A 223 -2.46 3.46 -19.94
CA GLY A 223 -1.16 3.76 -20.54
C GLY A 223 -1.14 3.53 -22.05
N ARG A 224 -1.03 4.61 -22.83
CA ARG A 224 -0.83 4.53 -24.28
C ARG A 224 0.59 4.07 -24.57
N ARG A 225 0.81 2.77 -24.63
CA ARG A 225 2.07 2.18 -25.08
C ARG A 225 1.83 1.40 -26.35
N GLU A 226 2.73 1.63 -27.30
CA GLU A 226 2.70 1.00 -28.61
C GLU A 226 3.97 0.19 -28.80
N VAL A 227 3.80 -1.05 -29.22
CA VAL A 227 4.90 -1.93 -29.61
C VAL A 227 4.79 -2.16 -31.10
N TYR A 228 5.88 -1.88 -31.82
CA TYR A 228 5.96 -2.02 -33.27
C TYR A 228 6.63 -3.35 -33.59
N VAL A 229 5.81 -4.34 -33.98
CA VAL A 229 6.26 -5.71 -34.23
C VAL A 229 6.60 -5.91 -35.70
N ARG A 230 7.77 -6.46 -35.99
CA ARG A 230 8.25 -6.63 -37.37
C ARG A 230 7.52 -7.78 -38.09
N LEU A 231 6.96 -7.46 -39.25
CA LEU A 231 6.21 -8.35 -40.13
C LEU A 231 6.61 -8.19 -41.60
N ALA A 232 6.27 -9.18 -42.43
CA ALA A 232 6.39 -9.08 -43.87
C ALA A 232 5.33 -8.11 -44.44
N SER A 233 5.67 -7.37 -45.49
CA SER A 233 4.75 -6.40 -46.11
C SER A 233 3.44 -7.03 -46.62
N ALA A 234 3.48 -8.31 -47.03
CA ALA A 234 2.30 -9.06 -47.46
C ALA A 234 1.27 -9.22 -46.33
N ASP A 235 1.73 -9.53 -45.12
CA ASP A 235 0.87 -9.70 -43.95
C ASP A 235 0.26 -8.35 -43.53
N LEU A 236 1.03 -7.26 -43.63
CA LEU A 236 0.55 -5.90 -43.31
C LEU A 236 -0.58 -5.44 -44.23
N ALA A 237 -0.49 -5.74 -45.52
CA ALA A 237 -1.55 -5.43 -46.49
C ALA A 237 -2.87 -6.16 -46.15
N SER A 238 -2.77 -7.42 -45.71
CA SER A 238 -3.94 -8.20 -45.29
C SER A 238 -4.63 -7.62 -44.04
N ILE A 239 -3.85 -7.11 -43.08
CA ILE A 239 -4.37 -6.51 -41.84
C ILE A 239 -5.11 -5.20 -42.12
N ALA A 240 -4.60 -4.37 -43.02
CA ALA A 240 -5.22 -3.11 -43.39
C ALA A 240 -6.60 -3.30 -44.05
N HIS A 241 -6.76 -4.35 -44.87
CA HIS A 241 -8.06 -4.68 -45.48
C HIS A 241 -9.13 -5.07 -44.46
N HIS A 242 -8.77 -5.80 -43.39
CA HIS A 242 -9.73 -6.25 -42.36
C HIS A 242 -10.18 -5.12 -41.41
N GLN A 243 -9.35 -4.09 -41.19
CA GLN A 243 -9.74 -2.93 -40.38
C GLN A 243 -10.83 -2.10 -41.05
N HIS A 244 -10.76 -1.96 -42.38
CA HIS A 244 -11.74 -1.22 -43.16
C HIS A 244 -13.12 -1.90 -43.23
N GLU A 245 -13.18 -3.22 -42.99
CA GLU A 245 -14.42 -4.01 -42.96
C GLU A 245 -15.09 -4.01 -41.57
N LYS A 246 -14.31 -3.86 -40.49
CA LYS A 246 -14.81 -3.77 -39.10
C LYS A 246 -15.45 -2.42 -38.78
N ASP A 247 -14.95 -1.32 -39.35
CA ASP A 247 -15.57 0.01 -39.20
C ASP A 247 -16.98 0.10 -39.82
N ILE A 248 -17.36 -0.87 -40.67
CA ILE A 248 -18.65 -0.91 -41.37
C ILE A 248 -19.71 -1.75 -40.59
N ARG A 249 -19.30 -2.57 -39.62
CA ARG A 249 -20.21 -3.39 -38.79
C ARG A 249 -19.94 -3.13 -37.31
N GLY A 250 -20.54 -2.05 -36.80
CA GLY A 250 -20.36 -1.56 -35.43
C GLY A 250 -20.79 -2.55 -34.35
N ASP A 251 -20.04 -2.55 -33.24
CA ASP A 251 -20.43 -3.12 -31.95
C ASP A 251 -21.34 -2.13 -31.21
N ASP A 252 -22.36 -2.64 -30.53
CA ASP A 252 -23.33 -1.90 -29.70
C ASP A 252 -22.64 -1.13 -28.54
N GLU A 253 -22.23 0.11 -28.76
CA GLU A 253 -21.87 1.06 -27.70
C GLU A 253 -23.15 1.78 -27.24
N LEU A 254 -23.43 1.82 -25.92
CA LEU A 254 -24.61 2.51 -25.35
C LEU A 254 -24.71 3.95 -25.90
N GLU A 255 -25.76 4.24 -26.69
CA GLU A 255 -26.04 5.60 -27.15
C GLU A 255 -26.42 6.50 -25.95
N LEU A 256 -25.47 7.30 -25.48
CA LEU A 256 -25.70 8.34 -24.47
C LEU A 256 -25.91 9.70 -25.15
N PRO A 257 -26.87 10.53 -24.69
CA PRO A 257 -27.20 11.79 -25.34
C PRO A 257 -26.08 12.83 -25.18
N GLN A 258 -25.39 13.13 -26.28
CA GLN A 258 -24.43 14.24 -26.36
C GLN A 258 -25.13 15.53 -26.81
N LEU A 259 -25.03 16.58 -25.99
CA LEU A 259 -25.59 17.90 -26.28
C LEU A 259 -24.58 18.78 -27.03
N GLN A 260 -25.07 19.58 -27.97
CA GLN A 260 -24.27 20.52 -28.73
C GLN A 260 -23.83 21.70 -27.85
N TRP A 261 -22.60 22.18 -28.06
CA TRP A 261 -22.01 23.31 -27.32
C TRP A 261 -22.88 24.57 -27.37
N SER A 262 -23.45 24.87 -28.54
CA SER A 262 -24.37 26.00 -28.76
C SER A 262 -25.60 25.94 -27.86
N THR A 263 -26.17 24.73 -27.69
CA THR A 263 -27.33 24.49 -26.84
C THR A 263 -27.01 24.72 -25.37
N VAL A 264 -25.85 24.25 -24.89
CA VAL A 264 -25.41 24.42 -23.49
C VAL A 264 -25.04 25.89 -23.19
N MET A 265 -24.42 26.58 -24.14
CA MET A 265 -24.16 28.02 -24.03
C MET A 265 -25.45 28.83 -23.89
N ALA A 266 -26.43 28.58 -24.76
CA ALA A 266 -27.72 29.27 -24.70
C ALA A 266 -28.44 28.98 -23.37
N ALA A 267 -28.41 27.72 -22.92
CA ALA A 267 -29.06 27.31 -21.67
C ALA A 267 -28.45 27.96 -20.43
N THR A 268 -27.14 28.27 -20.43
CA THR A 268 -26.42 28.86 -19.29
C THR A 268 -26.24 30.38 -19.37
N GLY A 269 -26.81 31.03 -20.40
CA GLY A 269 -26.61 32.47 -20.64
C GLY A 269 -25.15 32.82 -20.93
N ASN A 270 -24.48 32.04 -21.79
CA ASN A 270 -23.05 32.15 -22.10
C ASN A 270 -22.14 32.01 -20.87
N PHE A 271 -22.51 31.13 -19.93
CA PHE A 271 -21.77 30.92 -18.67
C PHE A 271 -21.60 32.22 -17.85
N ALA A 272 -22.62 33.06 -17.83
CA ALA A 272 -22.62 34.30 -17.05
C ALA A 272 -22.28 34.05 -15.56
N ALA A 273 -21.53 34.98 -14.97
CA ALA A 273 -21.06 34.82 -13.59
C ALA A 273 -22.21 34.82 -12.58
N GLU A 274 -23.32 35.50 -12.86
CA GLU A 274 -24.54 35.46 -12.05
C GLU A 274 -25.20 34.07 -11.96
N ASN A 275 -24.88 33.16 -12.88
CA ASN A 275 -25.45 31.82 -12.91
C ASN A 275 -24.60 30.77 -12.17
N ILE A 276 -23.52 31.17 -11.50
CA ILE A 276 -22.65 30.22 -10.78
C ILE A 276 -23.35 29.74 -9.49
N LEU A 277 -23.56 28.43 -9.39
CA LEU A 277 -24.10 27.75 -8.20
C LEU A 277 -23.02 27.42 -7.17
N GLY A 278 -21.78 27.21 -7.61
CA GLY A 278 -20.65 26.91 -6.75
C GLY A 278 -19.36 26.68 -7.54
N LYS A 279 -18.21 26.81 -6.86
CA LYS A 279 -16.88 26.60 -7.45
C LYS A 279 -16.00 25.79 -6.50
N GLY A 280 -15.54 24.62 -6.94
CA GLY A 280 -14.65 23.72 -6.19
C GLY A 280 -13.43 23.28 -7.01
N GLY A 281 -12.67 22.31 -6.49
CA GLY A 281 -11.46 21.77 -7.13
C GLY A 281 -11.68 21.15 -8.52
N PHE A 282 -12.92 20.78 -8.85
CA PHE A 282 -13.31 20.15 -10.11
C PHE A 282 -13.88 21.14 -11.15
N GLY A 283 -13.92 22.43 -10.83
CA GLY A 283 -14.44 23.49 -11.71
C GLY A 283 -15.77 24.10 -11.24
N PRO A 284 -16.27 25.13 -11.95
CA PRO A 284 -17.51 25.81 -11.63
C PRO A 284 -18.76 25.04 -12.10
N VAL A 285 -19.85 25.16 -11.34
CA VAL A 285 -21.19 24.67 -11.70
C VAL A 285 -22.10 25.85 -11.97
N TYR A 286 -22.78 25.83 -13.13
CA TYR A 286 -23.70 26.88 -13.56
C TYR A 286 -25.15 26.40 -13.51
N LYS A 287 -26.07 27.28 -13.13
CA LYS A 287 -27.50 27.10 -13.34
C LYS A 287 -27.84 27.45 -14.79
N GLY A 288 -28.71 26.68 -15.41
CA GLY A 288 -29.21 26.96 -16.74
C GLY A 288 -30.67 26.52 -16.91
N LYS A 289 -31.24 26.81 -18.08
CA LYS A 289 -32.58 26.37 -18.46
C LYS A 289 -32.54 25.73 -19.84
N LEU A 290 -32.87 24.44 -19.91
CA LEU A 290 -32.88 23.65 -21.15
C LEU A 290 -34.30 23.13 -21.37
N GLU A 291 -34.92 23.50 -22.50
CA GLU A 291 -36.28 23.07 -22.88
C GLU A 291 -37.34 23.29 -21.78
N GLY A 292 -37.22 24.40 -21.04
CA GLY A 292 -38.15 24.75 -19.95
C GLY A 292 -37.79 24.17 -18.58
N LYS A 293 -36.86 23.20 -18.49
CA LYS A 293 -36.38 22.59 -17.24
C LYS A 293 -35.14 23.30 -16.71
N GLU A 294 -35.07 23.45 -15.39
CA GLU A 294 -33.87 23.97 -14.74
C GLU A 294 -32.78 22.88 -14.70
N ILE A 295 -31.57 23.24 -15.13
CA ILE A 295 -30.43 22.33 -15.20
C ILE A 295 -29.23 22.88 -14.42
N ALA A 296 -28.34 21.99 -14.01
CA ALA A 296 -27.02 22.30 -13.48
C ALA A 296 -25.94 21.80 -14.44
N VAL A 297 -25.07 22.69 -14.90
CA VAL A 297 -23.98 22.41 -15.84
C VAL A 297 -22.66 22.50 -15.10
N LYS A 298 -22.02 21.35 -14.86
CA LYS A 298 -20.69 21.26 -14.25
C LYS A 298 -19.65 21.34 -15.36
N ARG A 299 -18.88 22.44 -15.39
CA ARG A 299 -17.79 22.63 -16.35
C ARG A 299 -16.47 22.21 -15.70
N LEU A 300 -15.84 21.18 -16.26
CA LEU A 300 -14.63 20.61 -15.68
C LEU A 300 -13.42 21.54 -15.90
N SER A 301 -12.57 21.64 -14.88
CA SER A 301 -11.38 22.50 -14.90
C SER A 301 -10.27 21.95 -15.81
N ARG A 302 -9.67 22.83 -16.61
CA ARG A 302 -8.55 22.51 -17.54
C ARG A 302 -7.27 22.02 -16.84
N ASN A 303 -7.09 22.35 -15.56
CA ASN A 303 -5.88 22.04 -14.80
C ASN A 303 -5.95 20.69 -14.05
N SER A 304 -7.02 19.92 -14.23
CA SER A 304 -7.06 18.55 -13.70
C SER A 304 -6.23 17.65 -14.60
N THR A 305 -5.16 17.08 -14.07
CA THR A 305 -4.29 16.08 -14.73
C THR A 305 -5.01 14.75 -15.05
N GLN A 306 -6.34 14.70 -14.94
CA GLN A 306 -7.22 13.52 -15.03
C GLN A 306 -8.47 13.73 -15.90
N GLY A 307 -8.62 14.85 -16.62
CA GLY A 307 -9.92 15.35 -17.09
C GLY A 307 -10.72 14.51 -18.11
N VAL A 308 -10.12 13.59 -18.89
CA VAL A 308 -10.88 12.82 -19.92
C VAL A 308 -11.33 11.45 -19.42
N ASP A 309 -10.47 10.72 -18.71
CA ASP A 309 -10.78 9.39 -18.21
C ASP A 309 -11.66 9.44 -16.97
N GLU A 310 -11.51 10.46 -16.11
CA GLU A 310 -12.42 10.73 -15.01
C GLU A 310 -13.81 11.15 -15.52
N PHE A 311 -13.86 11.99 -16.56
CA PHE A 311 -15.11 12.35 -17.23
C PHE A 311 -15.81 11.13 -17.86
N LYS A 312 -15.06 10.27 -18.56
CA LYS A 312 -15.62 9.03 -19.12
C LYS A 312 -16.09 8.07 -18.03
N ASN A 313 -15.32 7.90 -16.96
CA ASN A 313 -15.73 7.08 -15.82
C ASN A 313 -16.98 7.65 -15.14
N GLU A 314 -17.06 8.96 -14.91
CA GLU A 314 -18.23 9.62 -14.31
C GLU A 314 -19.47 9.44 -15.22
N VAL A 315 -19.34 9.64 -16.54
CA VAL A 315 -20.42 9.40 -17.51
C VAL A 315 -20.86 7.92 -17.54
N ILE A 316 -19.91 6.98 -17.58
CA ILE A 316 -20.20 5.54 -17.64
C ILE A 316 -20.82 5.04 -16.33
N LEU A 317 -20.31 5.48 -15.17
CA LEU A 317 -20.84 5.10 -13.87
C LEU A 317 -22.24 5.66 -13.67
N ILE A 318 -22.47 6.93 -14.01
CA ILE A 318 -23.79 7.57 -13.88
C ILE A 318 -24.81 6.95 -14.85
N ALA A 319 -24.40 6.58 -16.07
CA ALA A 319 -25.26 5.86 -17.02
C ALA A 319 -25.66 4.47 -16.52
N LYS A 320 -24.77 3.77 -15.80
CA LYS A 320 -24.97 2.39 -15.31
C LYS A 320 -25.63 2.31 -13.93
N LEU A 321 -25.55 3.35 -13.11
CA LEU A 321 -26.13 3.37 -11.76
C LEU A 321 -27.66 3.59 -11.81
N GLN A 322 -28.41 2.50 -11.67
CA GLN A 322 -29.87 2.54 -11.48
C GLN A 322 -30.21 1.99 -10.09
N HIS A 323 -30.63 2.87 -9.18
CA HIS A 323 -31.08 2.48 -7.84
C HIS A 323 -32.31 3.29 -7.43
N ARG A 324 -33.25 2.67 -6.72
CA ARG A 324 -34.54 3.26 -6.31
C ARG A 324 -34.38 4.54 -5.48
N ASN A 325 -33.24 4.71 -4.80
CA ASN A 325 -32.93 5.85 -3.93
C ASN A 325 -31.81 6.76 -4.48
N LEU A 326 -31.35 6.54 -5.72
CA LEU A 326 -30.41 7.45 -6.41
C LEU A 326 -31.18 8.22 -7.48
N VAL A 327 -31.13 9.54 -7.44
CA VAL A 327 -31.88 10.38 -8.37
C VAL A 327 -31.25 10.26 -9.76
N LYS A 328 -32.01 9.68 -10.70
CA LYS A 328 -31.61 9.52 -12.12
C LYS A 328 -31.84 10.82 -12.88
N ALA A 329 -31.00 11.82 -12.61
CA ALA A 329 -31.14 13.20 -13.11
C ALA A 329 -30.13 13.58 -14.20
N PHE A 330 -29.44 12.61 -14.82
CA PHE A 330 -28.46 12.88 -15.87
C PHE A 330 -29.15 13.13 -17.22
N PHE A 331 -28.96 14.32 -17.79
CA PHE A 331 -29.54 14.71 -19.08
C PHE A 331 -28.60 14.46 -20.26
N GLY A 332 -27.29 14.42 -20.00
CA GLY A 332 -26.29 14.21 -21.04
C GLY A 332 -24.97 14.92 -20.75
N TYR A 333 -24.09 14.89 -21.74
CA TYR A 333 -22.78 15.51 -21.65
C TYR A 333 -22.48 16.35 -22.90
N CYS A 334 -21.51 17.24 -22.79
CA CYS A 334 -21.05 18.05 -23.93
C CYS A 334 -19.52 18.00 -24.00
N ILE A 335 -19.01 17.74 -25.20
CA ILE A 335 -17.60 17.69 -25.56
C ILE A 335 -17.42 18.60 -26.77
N GLN A 336 -16.62 19.67 -26.62
CA GLN A 336 -16.24 20.54 -27.72
C GLN A 336 -14.79 20.98 -27.53
N GLY A 337 -13.87 20.48 -28.35
CA GLY A 337 -12.43 20.73 -28.18
C GLY A 337 -11.94 20.23 -26.81
N GLU A 338 -11.38 21.12 -26.00
CA GLU A 338 -10.92 20.85 -24.63
C GLU A 338 -12.02 21.01 -23.57
N GLU A 339 -13.20 21.50 -23.94
CA GLU A 339 -14.31 21.68 -23.00
C GLU A 339 -15.01 20.36 -22.72
N ARG A 340 -15.23 20.06 -21.43
CA ARG A 340 -15.92 18.87 -20.93
C ARG A 340 -16.96 19.30 -19.90
N MET A 341 -18.22 18.97 -20.16
CA MET A 341 -19.34 19.40 -19.33
C MET A 341 -20.33 18.25 -19.08
N LEU A 342 -20.83 18.20 -17.85
CA LEU A 342 -21.88 17.28 -17.43
C LEU A 342 -23.15 18.07 -17.12
N ILE A 343 -24.29 17.61 -17.63
CA ILE A 343 -25.58 18.27 -17.50
C ILE A 343 -26.51 17.43 -16.64
N TYR A 344 -26.96 18.04 -15.55
CA TYR A 344 -27.85 17.44 -14.55
C TYR A 344 -29.14 18.24 -14.42
N GLU A 345 -30.18 17.63 -13.87
CA GLU A 345 -31.31 18.37 -13.33
C GLU A 345 -30.86 19.30 -12.19
N TYR A 346 -31.39 20.51 -12.15
CA TYR A 346 -31.12 21.43 -11.05
C TYR A 346 -31.83 20.94 -9.78
N MET A 347 -31.07 20.79 -8.70
CA MET A 347 -31.58 20.39 -7.39
C MET A 347 -31.78 21.64 -6.51
N PRO A 348 -33.03 22.10 -6.27
CA PRO A 348 -33.29 23.38 -5.61
C PRO A 348 -32.90 23.41 -4.14
N ASN A 349 -32.77 22.24 -3.51
CA ASN A 349 -32.39 22.13 -2.10
C ASN A 349 -30.87 22.28 -1.90
N GLY A 350 -30.04 22.22 -2.93
CA GLY A 350 -28.58 22.27 -2.77
C GLY A 350 -27.99 20.95 -2.27
N SER A 351 -26.72 20.97 -1.86
CA SER A 351 -25.94 19.77 -1.60
C SER A 351 -26.19 19.18 -0.20
N LEU A 352 -26.08 17.85 -0.10
CA LEU A 352 -26.27 17.13 1.17
C LEU A 352 -25.26 17.57 2.24
N ASP A 353 -24.04 17.97 1.86
CA ASP A 353 -23.05 18.50 2.82
C ASP A 353 -23.53 19.81 3.46
N ALA A 354 -24.21 20.68 2.70
CA ALA A 354 -24.79 21.90 3.22
C ALA A 354 -25.89 21.59 4.26
N PHE A 355 -26.67 20.52 4.05
CA PHE A 355 -27.68 20.08 5.02
C PHE A 355 -27.09 19.39 6.25
N LEU A 356 -26.04 18.59 6.08
CA LEU A 356 -25.43 17.83 7.18
C LEU A 356 -24.58 18.69 8.11
N PHE A 357 -23.92 19.74 7.59
CA PHE A 357 -22.88 20.45 8.33
C PHE A 357 -23.16 21.94 8.58
N ALA A 358 -24.19 22.56 7.98
CA ALA A 358 -24.44 24.01 8.11
C ALA A 358 -25.48 24.41 9.19
N GLY A 359 -25.84 23.52 10.12
CA GLY A 359 -26.53 23.90 11.37
C GLY A 359 -27.96 24.45 11.25
N LYS A 360 -28.59 24.40 10.07
CA LYS A 360 -29.98 24.82 9.86
C LYS A 360 -30.87 23.61 9.52
N ILE A 361 -31.54 23.07 10.54
CA ILE A 361 -32.95 22.57 10.56
C ILE A 361 -33.16 21.39 11.55
N ASP A 362 -34.38 21.41 12.08
CA ASP A 362 -35.11 20.70 13.12
C ASP A 362 -34.85 19.19 13.31
N LEU A 363 -35.01 18.75 14.55
CA LEU A 363 -34.75 17.41 15.10
C LEU A 363 -35.47 16.28 14.34
N TYR A 364 -36.56 16.61 13.66
CA TYR A 364 -37.38 15.67 12.88
C TYR A 364 -36.70 15.20 11.57
N VAL A 365 -35.88 16.05 10.93
CA VAL A 365 -35.14 15.68 9.70
C VAL A 365 -33.88 14.86 10.04
N ARG A 366 -33.29 15.08 11.22
CA ARG A 366 -32.18 14.23 11.73
C ARG A 366 -32.61 12.77 11.92
N LEU A 367 -33.87 12.53 12.29
CA LEU A 367 -34.43 11.18 12.43
C LEU A 367 -34.66 10.52 11.07
N ALA A 368 -35.14 11.26 10.06
CA ALA A 368 -35.36 10.71 8.71
C ALA A 368 -34.07 10.44 7.92
N VAL A 369 -33.00 11.22 8.14
CA VAL A 369 -31.67 10.95 7.52
C VAL A 369 -30.99 9.75 8.17
N ALA A 370 -31.24 9.50 9.45
CA ALA A 370 -30.79 8.28 10.13
C ALA A 370 -31.44 7.02 9.51
N ASP A 371 -32.72 7.09 9.11
CA ASP A 371 -33.41 5.99 8.42
C ASP A 371 -32.85 5.71 7.01
N LEU A 372 -32.36 6.73 6.30
CA LEU A 372 -31.76 6.54 4.96
C LEU A 372 -30.35 5.93 5.04
N VAL A 373 -29.59 6.27 6.08
CA VAL A 373 -28.33 5.60 6.42
C VAL A 373 -28.59 4.16 6.86
N GLN A 374 -29.72 3.91 7.53
CA GLN A 374 -30.16 2.58 7.92
C GLN A 374 -30.44 1.68 6.71
N VAL A 375 -31.03 2.19 5.61
CA VAL A 375 -31.24 1.41 4.37
C VAL A 375 -29.92 1.02 3.69
N ILE A 376 -28.90 1.88 3.74
CA ILE A 376 -27.56 1.60 3.18
C ILE A 376 -26.80 0.61 4.07
N ILE A 377 -27.01 0.67 5.38
CA ILE A 377 -26.44 -0.28 6.36
C ILE A 377 -27.14 -1.64 6.30
N GLU A 378 -28.46 -1.69 6.14
CA GLU A 378 -29.25 -2.93 5.98
C GLU A 378 -28.92 -3.67 4.69
N ALA A 379 -28.60 -2.94 3.61
CA ALA A 379 -28.07 -3.53 2.38
C ALA A 379 -26.64 -4.10 2.55
N ALA A 380 -25.91 -3.70 3.59
CA ALA A 380 -24.51 -4.06 3.82
C ALA A 380 -24.27 -4.98 5.04
N GLN A 381 -25.25 -5.20 5.93
CA GLN A 381 -25.06 -5.91 7.20
C GLN A 381 -26.12 -6.99 7.45
N ASN A 382 -26.16 -8.00 6.59
CA ASN A 382 -26.85 -9.26 6.89
C ASN A 382 -25.93 -10.24 7.66
N ASN A 383 -25.21 -9.77 8.70
CA ASN A 383 -24.57 -10.66 9.67
C ASN A 383 -24.22 -9.98 11.01
N SER A 384 -24.91 -10.44 12.06
CA SER A 384 -24.58 -10.42 13.50
C SER A 384 -24.22 -9.09 14.20
N SER A 385 -25.23 -8.53 14.89
CA SER A 385 -25.24 -8.08 16.30
C SER A 385 -23.93 -7.66 17.00
N ILE A 386 -23.87 -6.44 17.55
CA ILE A 386 -23.46 -6.12 18.95
C ILE A 386 -23.71 -4.62 19.29
N ARG A 387 -24.08 -4.40 20.56
CA ARG A 387 -24.55 -3.15 21.20
C ARG A 387 -23.45 -2.11 21.46
N LYS A 388 -23.87 -0.84 21.55
CA LYS A 388 -23.12 0.34 22.03
C LYS A 388 -22.79 0.22 23.54
N GLU A 389 -21.55 0.53 23.93
CA GLU A 389 -21.20 0.93 25.31
C GLU A 389 -20.18 2.08 25.38
N ASN A 390 -20.21 2.78 26.51
CA ASN A 390 -19.79 4.15 26.79
C ASN A 390 -18.28 4.37 27.07
N CYS A 391 -17.83 5.62 26.93
CA CYS A 391 -16.47 6.11 27.19
C CYS A 391 -16.14 6.21 28.70
N LYS A 392 -14.98 5.69 29.15
CA LYS A 392 -14.51 5.65 30.56
C LYS A 392 -13.16 6.38 30.71
N TRP A 393 -13.03 7.30 31.67
CA TRP A 393 -11.77 7.98 32.01
C TRP A 393 -10.74 6.96 32.53
N THR A 394 -9.53 6.95 31.98
CA THR A 394 -8.51 5.92 32.25
C THR A 394 -7.55 6.30 33.37
N ARG A 395 -7.32 5.38 34.31
CA ARG A 395 -6.39 5.47 35.45
C ARG A 395 -4.96 5.11 35.00
N ASP A 396 -3.96 5.89 35.42
CA ASP A 396 -2.54 5.74 35.05
C ASP A 396 -1.59 5.57 36.27
N THR A 397 -2.14 5.48 37.47
CA THR A 397 -1.37 5.44 38.74
C THR A 397 -1.84 4.32 39.67
N ILE A 398 -0.87 3.77 40.41
CA ILE A 398 -1.03 2.83 41.52
C ILE A 398 -0.51 3.51 42.78
N THR A 399 -1.34 3.50 43.82
CA THR A 399 -0.98 4.00 45.15
C THR A 399 -1.20 2.88 46.17
N PRO A 400 -0.68 3.00 47.40
CA PRO A 400 -0.98 2.01 48.44
C PRO A 400 -2.47 1.83 48.72
N ALA A 401 -3.28 2.87 48.52
CA ALA A 401 -4.73 2.82 48.69
C ALA A 401 -5.46 2.25 47.47
N THR A 402 -4.84 2.32 46.29
CA THR A 402 -5.43 1.90 45.02
C THR A 402 -4.49 0.90 44.33
N PRO A 403 -4.57 -0.39 44.69
CA PRO A 403 -3.87 -1.45 43.96
C PRO A 403 -4.54 -1.73 42.60
N LEU A 404 -3.84 -2.46 41.74
CA LEU A 404 -4.38 -2.97 40.48
C LEU A 404 -4.72 -4.44 40.66
N VAL A 405 -6.01 -4.78 40.60
CA VAL A 405 -6.51 -6.15 40.79
C VAL A 405 -6.62 -6.85 39.44
N ASP A 406 -6.48 -8.17 39.42
CA ASP A 406 -6.73 -8.95 38.22
C ASP A 406 -8.12 -8.66 37.59
N GLY A 407 -8.15 -8.41 36.28
CA GLY A 407 -9.31 -7.94 35.51
C GLY A 407 -9.33 -6.43 35.29
N GLU A 408 -8.56 -5.66 36.08
CA GLU A 408 -8.36 -4.23 35.85
C GLU A 408 -7.13 -3.95 34.98
N THR A 409 -7.13 -2.78 34.34
CA THR A 409 -6.02 -2.30 33.52
C THR A 409 -5.71 -0.83 33.81
N LEU A 410 -4.45 -0.45 33.69
CA LEU A 410 -4.02 0.94 33.63
C LEU A 410 -3.66 1.30 32.20
N VAL A 411 -3.97 2.52 31.80
CA VAL A 411 -3.61 3.03 30.47
C VAL A 411 -2.61 4.17 30.66
N SER A 412 -1.53 4.16 29.88
CA SER A 412 -0.51 5.19 29.95
C SER A 412 -1.09 6.55 29.56
N ALA A 413 -0.49 7.63 30.07
CA ALA A 413 -0.80 8.98 29.57
C ALA A 413 -0.66 9.05 28.04
N GLY A 414 -1.71 9.50 27.33
CA GLY A 414 -1.76 9.50 25.87
C GLY A 414 -2.30 8.23 25.21
N GLY A 415 -2.61 7.19 25.99
CA GLY A 415 -3.37 6.03 25.50
C GLY A 415 -2.60 5.03 24.63
N SER A 416 -1.27 5.08 24.63
CA SER A 416 -0.43 4.22 23.77
C SER A 416 -0.21 2.81 24.33
N PHE A 417 -0.14 2.68 25.66
CA PHE A 417 0.17 1.41 26.33
C PHE A 417 -0.85 1.07 27.41
N VAL A 418 -0.98 -0.22 27.69
CA VAL A 418 -1.79 -0.77 28.77
C VAL A 418 -0.91 -1.62 29.67
N LEU A 419 -1.12 -1.52 30.98
CA LEU A 419 -0.56 -2.39 32.00
C LEU A 419 -1.69 -3.18 32.66
N GLY A 420 -1.52 -4.49 32.82
CA GLY A 420 -2.50 -5.32 33.52
C GLY A 420 -2.11 -6.78 33.62
N PHE A 421 -3.03 -7.58 34.14
CA PHE A 421 -2.88 -9.03 34.19
C PHE A 421 -3.28 -9.67 32.85
N PHE A 422 -2.49 -10.64 32.41
CA PHE A 422 -2.75 -11.40 31.18
C PHE A 422 -2.37 -12.88 31.35
N THR A 423 -2.86 -13.69 30.42
CA THR A 423 -2.56 -15.12 30.31
C THR A 423 -2.07 -15.40 28.89
N PRO A 424 -0.86 -15.93 28.70
CA PRO A 424 -0.38 -16.40 27.40
C PRO A 424 -1.28 -17.48 26.81
N ALA A 425 -1.28 -17.62 25.48
CA ALA A 425 -2.01 -18.70 24.81
C ALA A 425 -1.60 -20.07 25.36
N ASN A 426 -2.57 -20.97 25.53
CA ASN A 426 -2.36 -22.33 26.05
C ASN A 426 -1.74 -22.41 27.46
N SER A 427 -1.92 -21.38 28.29
CA SER A 427 -1.47 -21.34 29.68
C SER A 427 -2.62 -21.04 30.65
N HIS A 428 -2.48 -21.44 31.90
CA HIS A 428 -3.38 -21.07 33.01
C HIS A 428 -2.73 -20.08 33.98
N ASN A 429 -1.46 -19.75 33.75
CA ASN A 429 -0.69 -18.86 34.59
C ASN A 429 -1.06 -17.39 34.33
N ARG A 430 -1.07 -16.59 35.40
CA ARG A 430 -1.27 -15.13 35.33
C ARG A 430 0.02 -14.37 35.51
N TYR A 431 0.21 -13.40 34.62
CA TYR A 431 1.36 -12.52 34.60
C TYR A 431 0.90 -11.06 34.56
N VAL A 432 1.67 -10.17 35.16
CA VAL A 432 1.55 -8.73 34.93
C VAL A 432 2.41 -8.39 33.74
N GLY A 433 1.79 -7.78 32.73
CA GLY A 433 2.48 -7.38 31.51
C GLY A 433 2.04 -6.01 31.02
N LEU A 434 2.83 -5.53 30.07
CA LEU A 434 2.60 -4.31 29.33
C LEU A 434 2.40 -4.64 27.86
N TRP A 435 1.40 -4.05 27.24
CA TRP A 435 1.13 -4.18 25.80
C TRP A 435 0.69 -2.86 25.18
N PHE A 436 0.67 -2.80 23.86
CA PHE A 436 0.14 -1.65 23.12
C PHE A 436 -1.39 -1.59 23.23
N ASN A 437 -1.93 -0.42 23.58
CA ASN A 437 -3.38 -0.22 23.72
C ASN A 437 -4.12 -0.18 22.38
N GLN A 438 -3.45 0.32 21.33
CA GLN A 438 -4.05 0.59 20.03
C GLN A 438 -3.97 -0.61 19.06
N ILE A 439 -3.38 -1.73 19.50
CA ILE A 439 -3.25 -2.95 18.71
C ILE A 439 -4.28 -3.96 19.25
N SER A 440 -5.15 -4.45 18.37
CA SER A 440 -6.22 -5.40 18.74
C SER A 440 -5.69 -6.78 19.17
N VAL A 441 -4.51 -7.17 18.68
CA VAL A 441 -3.77 -8.34 19.16
C VAL A 441 -2.93 -7.94 20.37
N GLN A 442 -3.04 -8.68 21.46
CA GLN A 442 -2.33 -8.39 22.71
C GLN A 442 -0.82 -8.69 22.58
N THR A 443 -0.07 -7.75 22.03
CA THR A 443 1.40 -7.84 21.89
C THR A 443 2.09 -7.42 23.18
N ILE A 444 2.50 -8.39 23.98
CA ILE A 444 3.21 -8.18 25.24
C ILE A 444 4.66 -7.75 24.97
N VAL A 445 5.10 -6.64 25.57
CA VAL A 445 6.45 -6.09 25.39
C VAL A 445 7.25 -5.99 26.71
N TRP A 446 6.59 -6.24 27.84
CA TRP A 446 7.23 -6.33 29.15
C TRP A 446 6.42 -7.24 30.08
N VAL A 447 7.10 -8.01 30.93
CA VAL A 447 6.48 -8.96 31.89
C VAL A 447 7.20 -8.89 33.23
N ALA A 448 6.48 -8.60 34.31
CA ALA A 448 7.06 -8.47 35.65
C ALA A 448 7.44 -9.85 36.24
N ASN A 449 6.45 -10.66 36.57
CA ASN A 449 6.59 -11.93 37.29
C ASN A 449 6.87 -13.12 36.34
N ARG A 450 7.73 -12.92 35.34
CA ARG A 450 7.96 -13.89 34.25
C ARG A 450 8.49 -15.26 34.71
N GLN A 451 9.20 -15.33 35.85
CA GLN A 451 9.73 -16.57 36.43
C GLN A 451 8.77 -17.24 37.44
N HIS A 452 7.90 -16.45 38.06
CA HIS A 452 7.04 -16.88 39.16
C HIS A 452 5.60 -16.42 38.90
N PRO A 453 4.86 -17.14 38.02
CA PRO A 453 3.47 -16.80 37.71
C PRO A 453 2.54 -16.95 38.91
N VAL A 454 1.46 -16.16 38.91
CA VAL A 454 0.34 -16.40 39.82
C VAL A 454 -0.50 -17.55 39.24
N PRO A 455 -0.85 -18.59 40.01
CA PRO A 455 -1.51 -19.79 39.50
C PRO A 455 -3.03 -19.63 39.27
N ASP A 456 -3.61 -18.50 39.67
CA ASP A 456 -5.04 -18.21 39.62
C ASP A 456 -5.30 -16.74 39.28
N THR A 457 -6.57 -16.36 39.13
CA THR A 457 -7.01 -14.99 38.82
C THR A 457 -7.19 -14.12 40.06
N THR A 458 -6.49 -14.41 41.16
CA THR A 458 -6.54 -13.61 42.40
C THR A 458 -5.35 -12.66 42.54
N GLY A 459 -4.60 -12.46 41.45
CA GLY A 459 -3.46 -11.57 41.39
C GLY A 459 -3.81 -10.14 41.77
N THR A 460 -2.91 -9.48 42.49
CA THR A 460 -2.99 -8.05 42.82
C THR A 460 -1.59 -7.45 42.77
N LEU A 461 -1.43 -6.44 41.91
CA LEU A 461 -0.25 -5.59 41.84
C LEU A 461 -0.46 -4.39 42.76
N LYS A 462 0.33 -4.29 43.82
CA LYS A 462 0.17 -3.26 44.85
C LYS A 462 1.49 -2.61 45.21
N LEU A 463 1.42 -1.33 45.57
CA LEU A 463 2.55 -0.56 46.07
C LEU A 463 2.49 -0.52 47.59
N THR A 464 3.57 -0.91 48.26
CA THR A 464 3.66 -0.83 49.73
C THR A 464 3.95 0.61 50.17
N SER A 465 3.70 0.91 51.45
CA SER A 465 3.90 2.24 52.01
C SER A 465 5.36 2.73 52.02
N ASP A 466 6.32 1.80 51.94
CA ASP A 466 7.76 2.05 51.86
C ASP A 466 8.30 2.11 50.42
N GLY A 467 7.43 1.94 49.42
CA GLY A 467 7.74 2.10 48.00
C GLY A 467 8.05 0.83 47.23
N ASN A 468 7.84 -0.36 47.80
CA ASN A 468 8.06 -1.61 47.10
C ASN A 468 6.83 -1.97 46.24
N LEU A 469 7.03 -2.18 44.93
CA LEU A 469 5.98 -2.63 44.04
C LEU A 469 5.96 -4.15 44.01
N ILE A 470 4.87 -4.77 44.45
CA ILE A 470 4.78 -6.23 44.64
C ILE A 470 3.56 -6.83 43.95
N ILE A 471 3.70 -8.08 43.49
CA ILE A 471 2.61 -8.91 42.98
C ILE A 471 2.29 -9.97 44.01
N THR A 472 1.03 -9.99 44.46
CA THR A 472 0.53 -10.94 45.47
C THR A 472 -0.73 -11.64 45.00
N ASN A 473 -1.11 -12.72 45.68
CA ASN A 473 -2.43 -13.37 45.52
C ASN A 473 -3.33 -13.11 46.73
N ARG A 474 -4.52 -13.73 46.77
CA ARG A 474 -5.45 -13.68 47.92
C ARG A 474 -4.81 -14.10 49.25
N ASN A 475 -3.86 -15.03 49.22
CA ASN A 475 -3.15 -15.54 50.40
C ASN A 475 -1.95 -14.66 50.81
N SER A 476 -1.77 -13.49 50.17
CA SER A 476 -0.63 -12.59 50.39
C SER A 476 0.74 -13.21 50.08
N THR A 477 0.80 -14.31 49.33
CA THR A 477 2.05 -14.85 48.81
C THR A 477 2.65 -13.88 47.80
N ILE A 478 3.93 -13.56 47.92
CA ILE A 478 4.64 -12.64 47.02
C ILE A 478 5.21 -13.43 45.85
N PHE A 479 4.81 -13.08 44.63
CA PHE A 479 5.28 -13.69 43.38
C PHE A 479 6.35 -12.86 42.69
N TRP A 480 6.38 -11.55 42.93
CA TRP A 480 7.37 -10.63 42.39
C TRP A 480 7.46 -9.36 43.23
N SER A 481 8.63 -8.72 43.22
CA SER A 481 8.93 -7.50 43.98
C SER A 481 9.94 -6.65 43.21
N SER A 482 9.76 -5.33 43.19
CA SER A 482 10.73 -4.38 42.64
C SER A 482 11.97 -4.21 43.53
N ALA A 483 11.90 -4.71 44.79
CA ALA A 483 12.95 -4.62 45.80
C ALA A 483 13.36 -3.17 46.10
N THR A 484 12.39 -2.26 45.99
CA THR A 484 12.55 -0.84 46.29
C THR A 484 12.15 -0.59 47.73
N SER A 485 12.88 0.29 48.43
CA SER A 485 12.57 0.66 49.82
C SER A 485 13.05 2.08 50.10
N GLY A 486 12.42 2.76 51.06
CA GLY A 486 12.86 4.08 51.52
C GLY A 486 12.20 5.26 50.80
N VAL A 487 11.05 5.03 50.16
CA VAL A 487 10.20 6.09 49.59
C VAL A 487 9.09 6.40 50.59
N THR A 488 8.96 7.66 51.00
CA THR A 488 8.05 8.10 52.07
C THR A 488 6.60 8.27 51.61
N THR A 489 6.39 8.78 50.40
CA THR A 489 5.07 8.96 49.76
C THR A 489 5.08 8.34 48.36
N PRO A 490 5.16 6.99 48.28
CA PRO A 490 5.40 6.31 47.02
C PRO A 490 4.17 6.36 46.10
N VAL A 491 4.44 6.66 44.83
CA VAL A 491 3.48 6.54 43.74
C VAL A 491 4.13 5.77 42.60
N ALA A 492 3.42 4.74 42.11
CA ALA A 492 3.78 4.04 40.90
C ALA A 492 2.99 4.66 39.74
N LYS A 493 3.71 5.26 38.78
CA LYS A 493 3.12 6.00 37.66
C LYS A 493 3.45 5.32 36.35
N PHE A 494 2.45 5.20 35.48
CA PHE A 494 2.61 4.63 34.16
C PHE A 494 2.76 5.72 33.10
N LEU A 495 4.00 5.94 32.65
CA LEU A 495 4.34 7.04 31.75
C LEU A 495 3.92 6.75 30.30
N GLY A 496 3.68 7.82 29.52
CA GLY A 496 3.20 7.72 28.14
C GLY A 496 4.15 7.02 27.15
N ASN A 497 5.43 6.87 27.51
CA ASN A 497 6.42 6.11 26.75
C ASN A 497 6.44 4.61 27.10
N GLY A 498 5.56 4.15 27.99
CA GLY A 498 5.52 2.76 28.45
C GLY A 498 6.43 2.47 29.64
N ASN A 499 7.11 3.46 30.22
CA ASN A 499 7.92 3.24 31.42
C ASN A 499 7.03 3.27 32.68
N LEU A 500 6.92 2.15 33.37
CA LEU A 500 6.36 2.08 34.73
C LEU A 500 7.44 2.47 35.74
N VAL A 501 7.18 3.51 36.53
CA VAL A 501 8.16 4.06 37.48
C VAL A 501 7.59 4.13 38.89
N VAL A 502 8.45 3.96 39.89
CA VAL A 502 8.15 4.27 41.29
C VAL A 502 8.91 5.54 41.67
N THR A 503 8.20 6.52 42.22
CA THR A 503 8.76 7.82 42.61
C THR A 503 8.01 8.40 43.80
N GLU A 504 8.51 9.51 44.33
CA GLU A 504 7.79 10.31 45.34
C GLU A 504 6.69 11.13 44.65
N ALA A 505 5.53 11.24 45.29
CA ALA A 505 4.40 12.01 44.76
C ALA A 505 4.76 13.47 44.40
N SER A 506 5.75 14.05 45.10
CA SER A 506 6.18 15.44 44.97
C SER A 506 7.24 15.70 43.89
N THR A 507 7.90 14.67 43.33
CA THR A 507 9.09 14.84 42.46
C THR A 507 8.92 14.38 41.01
N ILE A 508 7.68 14.20 40.55
CA ILE A 508 7.34 13.70 39.19
C ILE A 508 8.06 14.49 38.06
N THR A 509 8.50 15.72 38.30
CA THR A 509 9.18 16.59 37.32
C THR A 509 10.69 16.39 37.19
N ASN A 510 11.37 15.75 38.15
CA ASN A 510 12.84 15.76 38.23
C ASN A 510 13.51 14.52 37.62
N GLY A 511 12.74 13.56 37.10
CA GLY A 511 13.27 12.38 36.40
C GLY A 511 14.10 11.40 37.24
N SER A 512 14.19 11.61 38.56
CA SER A 512 14.82 10.67 39.49
C SER A 512 13.76 9.68 39.98
N PHE A 513 13.91 8.41 39.60
CA PHE A 513 12.99 7.33 39.96
C PHE A 513 13.66 6.40 40.97
N ALA A 514 12.90 5.96 41.98
CA ALA A 514 13.36 4.96 42.93
C ALA A 514 13.45 3.57 42.27
N TRP A 515 12.60 3.33 41.26
CA TRP A 515 12.63 2.16 40.40
C TRP A 515 11.99 2.48 39.05
N GLN A 516 12.45 1.82 37.98
CA GLN A 516 11.83 1.92 36.66
C GLN A 516 11.87 0.59 35.88
N SER A 517 10.80 0.30 35.15
CA SER A 517 10.71 -0.89 34.30
C SER A 517 11.74 -0.91 33.17
N PHE A 518 12.14 0.25 32.65
CA PHE A 518 13.13 0.38 31.58
C PHE A 518 14.54 -0.08 31.97
N ASP A 519 14.82 -0.21 33.28
CA ASP A 519 16.06 -0.80 33.81
C ASP A 519 16.02 -2.33 33.88
N HIS A 520 14.85 -2.93 33.69
CA HIS A 520 14.61 -4.37 33.73
C HIS A 520 13.82 -4.83 32.48
N PRO A 521 14.41 -4.73 31.28
CA PRO A 521 13.79 -5.23 30.05
C PRO A 521 13.46 -6.73 30.12
N THR A 522 12.50 -7.16 29.29
CA THR A 522 12.23 -8.60 29.07
C THR A 522 12.83 -9.07 27.76
N ASP A 523 12.06 -9.22 26.69
CA ASP A 523 12.53 -9.62 25.36
C ASP A 523 12.49 -8.48 24.32
N SER A 524 11.86 -7.36 24.67
CA SER A 524 11.62 -6.23 23.78
C SER A 524 12.38 -4.97 24.21
N LEU A 525 12.83 -4.17 23.22
CA LEU A 525 13.45 -2.86 23.43
C LEU A 525 12.53 -1.77 22.86
N LEU A 526 11.93 -0.97 23.74
CA LEU A 526 11.03 0.14 23.36
C LEU A 526 11.82 1.46 23.15
N PRO A 527 11.25 2.42 22.40
CA PRO A 527 11.83 3.75 22.28
C PRO A 527 12.10 4.39 23.65
N GLY A 528 13.34 4.85 23.86
CA GLY A 528 13.79 5.45 25.11
C GLY A 528 14.37 4.44 26.13
N MET A 529 14.25 3.13 25.89
CA MET A 529 14.97 2.12 26.67
C MET A 529 16.46 2.11 26.31
N LYS A 530 17.29 1.70 27.27
CA LYS A 530 18.73 1.55 27.10
C LYS A 530 19.08 0.06 27.07
N LEU A 531 19.82 -0.36 26.04
CA LEU A 531 20.43 -1.69 25.98
C LEU A 531 21.90 -1.59 26.38
N GLY A 532 22.36 -2.43 27.31
CA GLY A 532 23.74 -2.46 27.78
C GLY A 532 23.93 -2.12 29.26
N VAL A 533 25.18 -1.85 29.63
CA VAL A 533 25.61 -1.77 31.04
C VAL A 533 25.62 -0.33 31.54
N ASP A 534 24.98 -0.08 32.69
CA ASP A 534 25.24 1.11 33.49
C ASP A 534 26.57 0.93 34.23
N LEU A 535 27.62 1.61 33.78
CA LEU A 535 28.96 1.45 34.35
C LEU A 535 29.08 1.98 35.79
N ARG A 536 28.15 2.83 36.25
CA ARG A 536 28.15 3.37 37.62
C ARG A 536 27.59 2.37 38.62
N THR A 537 26.52 1.66 38.25
CA THR A 537 25.81 0.71 39.14
C THR A 537 26.15 -0.75 38.86
N GLY A 538 26.76 -1.05 37.69
CA GLY A 538 26.96 -2.41 37.19
C GLY A 538 25.69 -3.05 36.61
N LEU A 539 24.57 -2.33 36.56
CA LEU A 539 23.30 -2.87 36.06
C LEU A 539 23.40 -3.19 34.56
N ASN A 540 23.19 -4.45 34.20
CA ASN A 540 23.20 -4.90 32.81
C ASN A 540 21.78 -5.06 32.25
N ARG A 541 21.42 -4.24 31.28
CA ARG A 541 20.11 -4.26 30.61
C ARG A 541 20.21 -5.11 29.34
N ASN A 542 19.79 -6.37 29.43
CA ASN A 542 19.81 -7.34 28.33
C ASN A 542 18.39 -7.74 27.94
N LEU A 543 18.18 -8.07 26.67
CA LEU A 543 16.93 -8.70 26.24
C LEU A 543 17.09 -10.21 26.34
N THR A 544 16.15 -10.89 26.98
CA THR A 544 16.10 -12.34 27.11
C THR A 544 14.78 -12.85 26.59
N ALA A 545 14.85 -13.66 25.53
CA ALA A 545 13.70 -14.24 24.86
C ALA A 545 12.78 -14.99 25.84
N TRP A 546 11.52 -15.15 25.46
CA TRP A 546 10.63 -16.08 26.14
C TRP A 546 11.07 -17.52 25.88
N LYS A 547 10.77 -18.41 26.82
CA LYS A 547 11.07 -19.83 26.67
C LYS A 547 10.20 -20.48 25.59
N SER A 548 8.95 -20.04 25.45
CA SER A 548 8.03 -20.41 24.38
C SER A 548 6.89 -19.38 24.27
N GLU A 549 6.03 -19.48 23.24
CA GLU A 549 4.85 -18.59 23.09
C GLU A 549 3.89 -18.64 24.29
N SER A 550 3.84 -19.78 25.00
CA SER A 550 3.00 -19.99 26.18
C SER A 550 3.72 -19.74 27.52
N ASP A 551 5.04 -19.55 27.52
CA ASP A 551 5.88 -19.42 28.72
C ASP A 551 6.85 -18.22 28.62
N PRO A 552 6.53 -17.09 29.27
CA PRO A 552 7.35 -15.89 29.26
C PRO A 552 8.61 -15.98 30.12
N SER A 553 8.86 -17.10 30.81
CA SER A 553 10.09 -17.28 31.58
C SER A 553 11.34 -17.10 30.69
N PRO A 554 12.50 -16.72 31.26
CA PRO A 554 13.73 -16.54 30.49
C PRO A 554 14.11 -17.80 29.70
N GLY A 555 14.15 -17.66 28.37
CA GLY A 555 14.61 -18.68 27.43
C GLY A 555 16.12 -18.64 27.21
N ASP A 556 16.59 -19.45 26.26
CA ASP A 556 18.03 -19.65 26.02
C ASP A 556 18.71 -18.50 25.27
N TYR A 557 17.94 -17.65 24.59
CA TYR A 557 18.46 -16.59 23.73
C TYR A 557 18.52 -15.24 24.45
N VAL A 558 19.70 -14.63 24.45
CA VAL A 558 19.97 -13.34 25.10
C VAL A 558 20.65 -12.39 24.12
N LEU A 559 20.09 -11.18 23.97
CA LEU A 559 20.73 -10.06 23.29
C LEU A 559 21.32 -9.10 24.34
N SER A 560 22.63 -8.87 24.27
CA SER A 560 23.38 -8.08 25.25
C SER A 560 24.44 -7.23 24.58
N VAL A 561 24.88 -6.15 25.22
CA VAL A 561 26.09 -5.42 24.80
C VAL A 561 27.31 -6.06 25.44
N ASP A 562 28.23 -6.57 24.62
CA ASP A 562 29.56 -7.01 25.06
C ASP A 562 30.50 -5.80 25.04
N ILE A 563 30.97 -5.42 26.23
CA ILE A 563 31.86 -4.27 26.44
C ILE A 563 33.34 -4.67 26.51
N ARG A 564 33.68 -5.95 26.26
CA ARG A 564 35.08 -6.41 26.22
C ARG A 564 35.71 -6.00 24.89
N GLY A 565 36.64 -5.05 24.95
CA GLY A 565 37.18 -4.40 23.74
C GLY A 565 36.22 -3.31 23.27
N ASP A 566 36.06 -3.16 21.95
CA ASP A 566 35.10 -2.20 21.41
C ASP A 566 33.66 -2.69 21.62
N PRO A 567 32.76 -1.86 22.19
CA PRO A 567 31.40 -2.26 22.47
C PRO A 567 30.64 -2.74 21.23
N GLN A 568 30.00 -3.91 21.35
CA GLN A 568 29.22 -4.52 20.28
C GLN A 568 27.99 -5.25 20.84
N ILE A 569 26.91 -5.29 20.07
CA ILE A 569 25.73 -6.09 20.41
C ILE A 569 26.00 -7.54 20.04
N THR A 570 25.69 -8.45 20.95
CA THR A 570 25.92 -9.89 20.79
C THR A 570 24.65 -10.65 21.12
N ALA A 571 24.30 -11.62 20.28
CA ALA A 571 23.25 -12.60 20.56
C ALA A 571 23.88 -13.93 21.01
N TRP A 572 23.40 -14.43 22.13
CA TRP A 572 23.85 -15.67 22.77
C TRP A 572 22.73 -16.70 22.75
N ALA A 573 23.12 -17.98 22.71
CA ALA A 573 22.25 -19.11 23.01
C ALA A 573 22.93 -19.95 24.11
N GLY A 574 22.47 -19.80 25.36
CA GLY A 574 23.22 -20.26 26.53
C GLY A 574 24.59 -19.58 26.60
N THR A 575 25.67 -20.36 26.66
CA THR A 575 27.05 -19.84 26.66
C THR A 575 27.62 -19.60 25.27
N ALA A 576 26.94 -20.08 24.21
CA ALA A 576 27.44 -20.00 22.85
C ALA A 576 27.06 -18.66 22.19
N ARG A 577 28.06 -17.97 21.64
CA ARG A 577 27.84 -16.77 20.82
C ARG A 577 27.31 -17.18 19.45
N LYS A 578 26.14 -16.68 19.05
CA LYS A 578 25.50 -17.01 17.76
C LYS A 578 25.67 -15.90 16.74
N TRP A 579 25.65 -14.65 17.19
CA TRP A 579 25.75 -13.50 16.30
C TRP A 579 26.40 -12.32 17.04
N ARG A 580 27.05 -11.42 16.28
CA ARG A 580 27.58 -10.16 16.77
C ARG A 580 27.34 -9.06 15.75
N SER A 581 27.05 -7.86 16.21
CA SER A 581 26.91 -6.67 15.38
C SER A 581 28.26 -6.12 14.93
N GLY A 582 29.37 -6.52 15.56
CA GLY A 582 30.64 -5.80 15.46
C GLY A 582 30.57 -4.42 16.15
N PRO A 583 31.71 -3.71 16.26
CA PRO A 583 31.75 -2.42 16.93
C PRO A 583 30.96 -1.35 16.19
N TRP A 584 30.54 -0.33 16.93
CA TRP A 584 29.94 0.89 16.41
C TRP A 584 31.02 1.78 15.76
N ASN A 585 30.84 2.16 14.50
CA ASN A 585 31.81 2.99 13.77
C ASN A 585 31.47 4.49 13.73
N GLY A 586 30.41 4.93 14.42
CA GLY A 586 29.92 6.30 14.37
C GLY A 586 28.69 6.50 13.47
N GLU A 587 28.40 5.56 12.56
CA GLU A 587 27.24 5.58 11.65
C GLU A 587 26.38 4.31 11.79
N ALA A 588 27.00 3.14 11.92
CA ALA A 588 26.35 1.85 12.04
C ALA A 588 27.20 0.86 12.85
N PHE A 589 26.62 -0.29 13.20
CA PHE A 589 27.41 -1.43 13.64
C PHE A 589 28.02 -2.13 12.43
N THR A 590 29.32 -2.41 12.46
CA THR A 590 30.09 -2.90 11.30
C THR A 590 29.61 -4.22 10.68
N GLY A 591 29.00 -5.10 11.48
CA GLY A 591 28.37 -6.37 11.09
C GLY A 591 26.84 -6.32 11.00
N ALA A 592 26.24 -5.13 11.13
CA ALA A 592 24.82 -4.86 10.93
C ALA A 592 24.64 -3.48 10.25
N PRO A 593 25.12 -3.32 8.99
CA PRO A 593 25.16 -2.03 8.30
C PRO A 593 23.77 -1.43 8.03
N GLU A 594 22.70 -2.22 8.15
CA GLU A 594 21.31 -1.80 8.14
C GLU A 594 20.89 -0.99 9.39
N MET A 595 21.58 -1.15 10.53
CA MET A 595 21.32 -0.41 11.78
C MET A 595 22.03 0.97 11.78
N LYS A 596 21.69 1.83 10.80
CA LYS A 596 22.30 3.16 10.65
C LYS A 596 21.69 4.22 11.57
N THR A 597 22.50 5.19 11.98
CA THR A 597 22.00 6.46 12.53
C THR A 597 21.24 7.23 11.45
N PHE A 598 19.96 7.44 11.66
CA PHE A 598 19.21 8.47 10.94
C PHE A 598 19.47 9.82 11.60
N ARG A 599 20.15 10.73 10.89
CA ARG A 599 20.15 12.15 11.26
C ARG A 599 18.87 12.75 10.68
N TRP A 600 17.96 13.16 11.57
CA TRP A 600 16.72 13.86 11.22
C TRP A 600 17.00 15.27 10.72
#